data_AF-A0A0J1BX55-F1
#
_entry.id   AF-A0A0J1BX55-F1
#
_cell.length_a   1.000
_cell.length_b   1.000
_cell.length_c   1.000
_cell.angle_alpha   90.00
_cell.angle_beta   90.00
_cell.angle_gamma   90.00
#
_symmetry.space_group_name_H-M   'P 1'
#
loop_
_entity.id
_entity.type
_entity.pdbx_description
1 polymer ?
#
loop_
_entity_poly.entity_id
_entity_poly.type
_entity_poly.pdbx_seq_one_letter_code
_entity_poly.pdbx_strand_id
1 'polypeptide(L)'
;MAQGFRSTRKGITARFEDAEKDLLQKLFADVAQTLAPEEPAAQDPLERMLGVSADASAPEDSALRRLLPDASPDPERAAEFRRYTERGLRETKMGALKQAALALEAQPVRLDPEQAQAFGQALNDVRLVLADRLEIRSQEDAERVGRYDDWSAVEDVEAYMSLLYNFVSWLQETLMEALLHDLPRH
;
A
#
# COMPACT_ATOMS: atom_id res chain seq x y z
N MET A 1 -2.51 15.29 -16.46
CA MET A 1 -2.34 13.83 -16.49
C MET A 1 -0.92 13.46 -16.09
N ALA A 2 -0.80 12.66 -15.04
CA ALA A 2 0.45 12.11 -14.53
C ALA A 2 1.33 11.54 -15.64
N GLN A 3 2.64 11.76 -15.50
CA GLN A 3 3.63 10.97 -16.21
C GLN A 3 4.13 9.90 -15.25
N GLY A 4 3.72 8.66 -15.49
CA GLY A 4 4.12 7.49 -14.71
C GLY A 4 5.64 7.30 -14.67
N PHE A 5 6.07 6.33 -13.86
CA PHE A 5 7.49 6.11 -13.61
C PHE A 5 8.23 5.63 -14.87
N ARG A 6 9.47 6.11 -15.01
CA ARG A 6 10.40 5.71 -16.10
C ARG A 6 11.82 5.62 -15.56
N SER A 7 12.60 4.63 -16.01
CA SER A 7 14.04 4.60 -15.73
C SER A 7 14.76 5.70 -16.52
N THR A 8 15.67 6.40 -15.84
CA THR A 8 16.51 7.46 -16.41
C THR A 8 17.93 7.33 -15.88
N ARG A 9 18.88 8.09 -16.47
CA ARG A 9 20.26 8.19 -15.93
C ARG A 9 20.34 8.73 -14.49
N LYS A 10 19.25 9.29 -13.95
CA LYS A 10 19.18 9.86 -12.60
C LYS A 10 18.32 9.00 -11.65
N GLY A 11 18.13 7.72 -11.98
CA GLY A 11 17.21 6.81 -11.27
C GLY A 11 15.82 6.79 -11.89
N ILE A 12 14.86 6.27 -11.12
CA ILE A 12 13.46 6.14 -11.54
C ILE A 12 12.75 7.47 -11.30
N THR A 13 12.09 8.02 -12.33
CA THR A 13 11.47 9.36 -12.23
C THR A 13 10.03 9.37 -12.69
N ALA A 14 9.21 10.21 -12.06
CA ALA A 14 7.82 10.48 -12.43
C ALA A 14 7.50 11.97 -12.28
N ARG A 15 6.44 12.43 -12.93
CA ARG A 15 5.86 13.77 -12.72
C ARG A 15 4.39 13.63 -12.41
N PHE A 16 3.98 14.29 -11.33
CA PHE A 16 2.60 14.36 -10.89
C PHE A 16 2.17 15.83 -10.83
N GLU A 17 0.90 16.07 -11.11
CA GLU A 17 0.23 17.33 -10.77
C GLU A 17 -0.01 17.40 -9.26
N ASP A 18 -0.21 18.61 -8.73
CA ASP A 18 -0.36 18.82 -7.28
C ASP A 18 -1.57 18.04 -6.72
N ALA A 19 -2.68 17.99 -7.47
CA ALA A 19 -3.85 17.20 -7.10
C ALA A 19 -3.56 15.69 -7.02
N GLU A 20 -2.72 15.15 -7.90
CA GLU A 20 -2.33 13.74 -7.91
C GLU A 20 -1.41 13.41 -6.72
N LYS A 21 -0.51 14.35 -6.35
CA LYS A 21 0.33 14.22 -5.16
C LYS A 21 -0.50 14.23 -3.89
N ASP A 22 -1.39 15.21 -3.74
CA ASP A 22 -2.29 15.32 -2.60
C ASP A 22 -3.14 14.07 -2.45
N LEU A 23 -3.62 13.52 -3.56
CA LEU A 23 -4.39 12.29 -3.59
C LEU A 23 -3.56 11.09 -3.08
N LEU A 24 -2.38 10.87 -3.64
CA LEU A 24 -1.50 9.76 -3.23
C LEU A 24 -1.08 9.89 -1.76
N GLN A 25 -0.75 11.10 -1.30
CA GLN A 25 -0.42 11.35 0.11
C GLN A 25 -1.58 11.01 1.05
N LYS A 26 -2.82 11.36 0.68
CA LYS A 26 -4.02 10.98 1.44
C LYS A 26 -4.21 9.46 1.46
N LEU A 27 -4.12 8.79 0.31
CA LEU A 27 -4.24 7.34 0.24
C LEU A 27 -3.19 6.64 1.12
N PHE A 28 -1.93 7.10 1.09
CA PHE A 28 -0.88 6.54 1.95
C PHE A 28 -1.15 6.79 3.44
N ALA A 29 -1.68 7.97 3.79
CA ALA A 29 -2.05 8.30 5.17
C ALA A 29 -3.22 7.44 5.66
N ASP A 30 -4.26 7.23 4.85
CA ASP A 30 -5.45 6.44 5.20
C ASP A 30 -5.08 4.96 5.44
N VAL A 31 -4.22 4.38 4.60
CA VAL A 31 -3.71 3.01 4.81
C VAL A 31 -2.81 2.95 6.04
N ALA A 32 -1.96 3.95 6.28
CA ALA A 32 -1.12 3.99 7.47
C ALA A 32 -1.96 4.11 8.76
N GLN A 33 -3.07 4.85 8.71
CA GLN A 33 -4.04 4.92 9.81
C GLN A 33 -4.74 3.58 10.03
N THR A 34 -5.11 2.90 8.94
CA THR A 34 -5.69 1.55 9.01
C THR A 34 -4.72 0.57 9.68
N LEU A 35 -3.43 0.64 9.36
CA LEU A 35 -2.36 -0.18 9.95
C LEU A 35 -1.97 0.19 11.39
N ALA A 36 -2.36 1.36 11.87
CA ALA A 36 -2.03 1.77 13.23
C ALA A 36 -2.63 0.76 14.23
N PRO A 37 -1.85 0.29 15.22
CA PRO A 37 -2.38 -0.62 16.22
C PRO A 37 -3.49 0.07 17.00
N GLU A 38 -4.57 -0.67 17.30
CA GLU A 38 -5.51 -0.25 18.34
C GLU A 38 -4.74 -0.25 19.66
N GLU A 39 -4.54 0.92 20.29
CA GLU A 39 -3.78 1.00 21.53
C GLU A 39 -4.43 0.10 22.59
N PRO A 40 -3.78 -0.98 23.03
CA PRO A 40 -4.32 -1.79 24.11
C PRO A 40 -4.07 -1.03 25.42
N ALA A 41 -5.15 -0.77 26.15
CA ALA A 41 -5.15 0.02 27.38
C ALA A 41 -4.20 -0.51 28.49
N ALA A 42 -3.66 -1.72 28.37
CA ALA A 42 -2.90 -2.40 29.42
C ALA A 42 -1.80 -3.36 28.91
N GLN A 43 -0.95 -2.95 27.97
CA GLN A 43 0.28 -3.72 27.69
C GLN A 43 1.34 -3.52 28.78
N ASP A 44 1.95 -4.62 29.23
CA ASP A 44 3.09 -4.61 30.15
C ASP A 44 4.31 -3.89 29.52
N PRO A 45 5.07 -3.08 30.27
CA PRO A 45 6.23 -2.37 29.73
C PRO A 45 7.30 -3.26 29.10
N LEU A 46 7.50 -4.49 29.60
CA LEU A 46 8.49 -5.41 29.03
C LEU A 46 8.00 -5.99 27.70
N GLU A 47 6.72 -6.37 27.61
CA GLU A 47 6.13 -6.82 26.34
C GLU A 47 6.22 -5.73 25.25
N ARG A 48 6.00 -4.46 25.62
CA ARG A 48 6.20 -3.31 24.71
C ARG A 48 7.64 -3.20 24.23
N MET A 49 8.64 -3.46 25.08
CA MET A 49 10.04 -3.44 24.67
C MET A 49 10.41 -4.61 23.77
N LEU A 50 9.80 -5.77 23.99
CA LEU A 50 10.04 -6.98 23.20
C LEU A 50 9.27 -7.03 21.88
N GLY A 51 8.38 -6.05 21.64
CA GLY A 51 7.57 -6.00 20.42
C GLY A 51 6.45 -7.05 20.38
N VAL A 52 6.13 -7.65 21.52
CA VAL A 52 5.13 -8.71 21.65
C VAL A 52 3.74 -8.11 21.71
N SER A 53 2.83 -8.55 20.84
CA SER A 53 1.43 -8.16 20.95
C SER A 53 0.72 -8.97 22.03
N ALA A 54 0.05 -8.29 22.96
CA ALA A 54 -0.79 -8.94 23.98
C ALA A 54 -2.07 -9.54 23.37
N ASP A 55 -2.57 -8.95 22.29
CA ASP A 55 -3.69 -9.48 21.50
C ASP A 55 -3.14 -10.05 20.19
N ALA A 56 -3.30 -11.36 20.01
CA ALA A 56 -2.89 -12.10 18.81
C ALA A 56 -4.09 -12.61 18.01
N SER A 57 -5.30 -12.11 18.31
CA SER A 57 -6.48 -12.35 17.49
C SER A 57 -6.27 -11.79 16.07
N ALA A 58 -6.96 -12.39 15.10
CA ALA A 58 -6.93 -11.89 13.74
C ALA A 58 -7.70 -10.55 13.66
N PRO A 59 -7.25 -9.56 12.87
CA PRO A 59 -7.97 -8.30 12.71
C PRO A 59 -9.43 -8.52 12.23
N GLU A 60 -10.38 -7.78 12.80
CA GLU A 60 -11.79 -7.86 12.36
C GLU A 60 -11.96 -7.33 10.93
N ASP A 61 -11.27 -6.22 10.61
CA ASP A 61 -11.28 -5.62 9.29
C ASP A 61 -10.66 -6.56 8.24
N SER A 62 -11.41 -6.85 7.18
CA SER A 62 -10.99 -7.70 6.06
C SER A 62 -9.81 -7.11 5.26
N ALA A 63 -9.71 -5.78 5.17
CA ALA A 63 -8.60 -5.13 4.49
C ALA A 63 -7.30 -5.29 5.32
N LEU A 64 -7.39 -5.18 6.64
CA LEU A 64 -6.26 -5.45 7.52
C LEU A 64 -5.81 -6.91 7.44
N ARG A 65 -6.73 -7.87 7.37
CA ARG A 65 -6.38 -9.28 7.14
C ARG A 65 -5.67 -9.53 5.81
N ARG A 66 -5.94 -8.71 4.78
CA ARG A 66 -5.19 -8.76 3.51
C ARG A 66 -3.81 -8.13 3.61
N LEU A 67 -3.67 -7.04 4.37
CA LEU A 67 -2.38 -6.40 4.61
C LEU A 67 -1.49 -7.22 5.56
N LEU A 68 -2.09 -7.92 6.51
CA LEU A 68 -1.43 -8.70 7.55
C LEU A 68 -1.91 -10.16 7.45
N PRO A 69 -1.52 -10.88 6.37
CA PRO A 69 -2.01 -12.23 6.13
C PRO A 69 -1.47 -13.23 7.15
N ASP A 70 -2.26 -14.26 7.42
CA ASP A 70 -1.85 -15.34 8.30
C ASP A 70 -0.66 -16.12 7.73
N ALA A 71 0.36 -16.33 8.56
CA ALA A 71 1.53 -17.13 8.18
C ALA A 71 1.27 -18.65 8.18
N SER A 72 0.09 -19.08 8.65
CA SER A 72 -0.29 -20.48 8.73
C SER A 72 -1.81 -20.64 8.60
N PRO A 73 -2.31 -21.71 7.95
CA PRO A 73 -3.73 -22.06 8.01
C PRO A 73 -4.15 -22.63 9.37
N ASP A 74 -3.20 -22.99 10.24
CA ASP A 74 -3.45 -23.43 11.62
C ASP A 74 -3.66 -22.21 12.53
N PRO A 75 -4.86 -22.02 13.14
CA PRO A 75 -5.16 -20.84 13.93
C PRO A 75 -4.22 -20.61 15.13
N GLU A 76 -3.74 -21.68 15.77
CA GLU A 76 -2.85 -21.57 16.93
C GLU A 76 -1.47 -21.07 16.50
N ARG A 77 -0.93 -21.66 15.43
CA ARG A 77 0.36 -21.21 14.84
C ARG A 77 0.25 -19.81 14.26
N ALA A 78 -0.87 -19.47 13.63
CA ALA A 78 -1.10 -18.13 13.09
C ALA A 78 -1.12 -17.08 14.22
N ALA A 79 -1.80 -17.36 15.34
CA ALA A 79 -1.80 -16.48 16.51
C ALA A 79 -0.40 -16.34 17.12
N GLU A 80 0.35 -17.43 17.29
CA GLU A 80 1.72 -17.36 17.78
C GLU A 80 2.61 -16.50 16.86
N PHE A 81 2.50 -16.69 15.55
CA PHE A 81 3.27 -15.89 14.59
C PHE A 81 2.90 -14.40 14.64
N ARG A 82 1.61 -14.07 14.69
CA ARG A 82 1.13 -12.67 14.83
C ARG A 82 1.69 -12.02 16.10
N ARG A 83 1.63 -12.74 17.23
CA ARG A 83 2.13 -12.28 18.54
C ARG A 83 3.57 -11.73 18.47
N TYR A 84 4.42 -12.34 17.66
CA TYR A 84 5.85 -11.98 17.57
C TYR A 84 6.23 -11.12 16.36
N THR A 85 5.44 -11.11 15.29
CA THR A 85 5.87 -10.51 14.00
C THR A 85 4.98 -9.37 13.51
N GLU A 86 3.70 -9.34 13.90
CA GLU A 86 2.73 -8.43 13.29
C GLU A 86 3.10 -6.97 13.54
N ARG A 87 3.57 -6.64 14.74
CA ARG A 87 4.03 -5.29 15.06
C ARG A 87 5.15 -4.82 14.13
N GLY A 88 6.18 -5.65 13.95
CA GLY A 88 7.29 -5.33 13.06
C GLY A 88 6.83 -5.19 11.59
N LEU A 89 5.86 -6.02 11.17
CA LEU A 89 5.26 -5.93 9.85
C LEU A 89 4.48 -4.62 9.66
N ARG A 90 3.65 -4.22 10.64
CA ARG A 90 2.94 -2.93 10.65
C ARG A 90 3.91 -1.76 10.59
N GLU A 91 4.95 -1.76 11.43
CA GLU A 91 5.99 -0.72 11.45
C GLU A 91 6.70 -0.61 10.10
N THR A 92 7.06 -1.75 9.48
CA THR A 92 7.68 -1.79 8.15
C THR A 92 6.77 -1.19 7.08
N LYS A 93 5.51 -1.61 7.02
CA LYS A 93 4.52 -1.10 6.04
C LYS A 93 4.24 0.39 6.21
N MET A 94 4.04 0.83 7.46
CA MET A 94 3.86 2.25 7.77
C MET A 94 5.11 3.08 7.43
N GLY A 95 6.30 2.50 7.60
CA GLY A 95 7.57 3.10 7.16
C GLY A 95 7.60 3.32 5.65
N ALA A 96 7.26 2.29 4.86
CA ALA A 96 7.21 2.38 3.40
C ALA A 96 6.18 3.43 2.91
N LEU A 97 4.99 3.46 3.51
CA LEU A 97 3.95 4.46 3.20
C LEU A 97 4.44 5.90 3.47
N LYS A 98 5.11 6.13 4.61
CA LYS A 98 5.69 7.44 4.96
C LYS A 98 6.82 7.83 4.01
N GLN A 99 7.72 6.90 3.68
CA GLN A 99 8.79 7.16 2.72
C GLN A 99 8.25 7.51 1.32
N ALA A 100 7.22 6.80 0.86
CA ALA A 100 6.56 7.08 -0.41
C ALA A 100 5.89 8.46 -0.40
N ALA A 101 5.22 8.84 0.70
CA ALA A 101 4.61 10.16 0.87
C ALA A 101 5.65 11.29 0.85
N LEU A 102 6.80 11.11 1.50
CA LEU A 102 7.92 12.07 1.47
C LEU A 102 8.51 12.20 0.07
N ALA A 103 8.62 11.10 -0.68
CA ALA A 103 9.15 11.14 -2.04
C ALA A 103 8.31 12.02 -3.00
N LEU A 104 7.00 12.16 -2.72
CA LEU A 104 6.10 13.01 -3.50
C LEU A 104 6.36 14.52 -3.33
N GLU A 105 7.08 14.94 -2.28
CA GLU A 105 7.44 16.35 -2.06
C GLU A 105 8.39 16.89 -3.13
N ALA A 106 9.17 16.01 -3.79
CA ALA A 106 10.06 16.38 -4.88
C ALA A 106 9.32 16.62 -6.20
N GLN A 107 9.82 17.53 -7.04
CA GLN A 107 9.33 17.73 -8.41
C GLN A 107 10.49 17.91 -9.40
N PRO A 108 10.70 16.99 -10.35
CA PRO A 108 10.04 15.69 -10.48
C PRO A 108 10.37 14.76 -9.30
N VAL A 109 9.52 13.76 -9.07
CA VAL A 109 9.85 12.65 -8.17
C VAL A 109 11.04 11.89 -8.76
N ARG A 110 12.04 11.60 -7.91
CA ARG A 110 13.21 10.81 -8.25
C ARG A 110 13.43 9.79 -7.15
N LEU A 111 13.42 8.53 -7.52
CA LEU A 111 13.58 7.40 -6.61
C LEU A 111 14.90 6.70 -6.92
N ASP A 112 15.70 6.49 -5.88
CA ASP A 112 16.71 5.44 -5.88
C ASP A 112 16.05 4.04 -5.77
N PRO A 113 16.81 2.93 -5.86
CA PRO A 113 16.23 1.59 -5.81
C PRO A 113 15.47 1.27 -4.51
N GLU A 114 15.94 1.76 -3.36
CA GLU A 114 15.30 1.51 -2.06
C GLU A 114 13.98 2.29 -1.96
N GLN A 115 14.01 3.56 -2.36
CA GLN A 115 12.82 4.41 -2.44
C GLN A 115 11.79 3.86 -3.43
N ALA A 116 12.24 3.32 -4.57
CA ALA A 116 11.36 2.68 -5.55
C ALA A 116 10.69 1.43 -4.99
N GLN A 117 11.42 0.61 -4.21
CA GLN A 117 10.85 -0.54 -3.53
C GLN A 117 9.80 -0.11 -2.49
N ALA A 118 10.11 0.87 -1.65
CA ALA A 118 9.18 1.40 -0.66
C ALA A 118 7.92 2.01 -1.31
N PHE A 119 8.07 2.75 -2.41
CA PHE A 119 6.96 3.31 -3.18
C PHE A 119 6.09 2.21 -3.78
N GLY A 120 6.70 1.15 -4.33
CA GLY A 120 5.97 -0.01 -4.85
C GLY A 120 5.20 -0.76 -3.76
N GLN A 121 5.78 -0.93 -2.57
CA GLN A 121 5.09 -1.51 -1.41
C GLN A 121 3.89 -0.65 -0.98
N ALA A 122 4.06 0.67 -0.92
CA ALA A 122 2.99 1.61 -0.58
C ALA A 122 1.82 1.55 -1.58
N LEU A 123 2.11 1.57 -2.89
CA LEU A 123 1.08 1.42 -3.93
C LEU A 123 0.36 0.07 -3.82
N ASN A 124 1.11 -1.01 -3.58
CA ASN A 124 0.52 -2.33 -3.40
C ASN A 124 -0.43 -2.38 -2.19
N ASP A 125 -0.03 -1.80 -1.06
CA ASP A 125 -0.87 -1.80 0.14
C ASP A 125 -2.16 -0.99 -0.07
N VAL A 126 -2.08 0.17 -0.74
CA VAL A 126 -3.27 0.93 -1.17
C VAL A 126 -4.16 0.09 -2.09
N ARG A 127 -3.56 -0.58 -3.08
CA ARG A 127 -4.28 -1.44 -4.03
C ARG A 127 -5.01 -2.58 -3.32
N LEU A 128 -4.39 -3.22 -2.32
CA LEU A 128 -5.01 -4.29 -1.54
C LEU A 128 -6.21 -3.80 -0.73
N VAL A 129 -6.13 -2.62 -0.13
CA VAL A 129 -7.26 -2.01 0.60
C VAL A 129 -8.40 -1.68 -0.35
N LEU A 130 -8.12 -1.00 -1.47
CA LEU A 130 -9.14 -0.67 -2.47
C LEU A 130 -9.78 -1.92 -3.07
N ALA A 131 -8.99 -2.95 -3.39
CA ALA A 131 -9.51 -4.22 -3.87
C ALA A 131 -10.42 -4.93 -2.86
N ASP A 132 -10.18 -4.76 -1.56
CA ASP A 132 -11.06 -5.28 -0.53
C ASP A 132 -12.38 -4.54 -0.45
N ARG A 133 -12.35 -3.21 -0.45
CA ARG A 133 -13.56 -2.36 -0.42
C ARG A 133 -14.41 -2.45 -1.68
N LEU A 134 -13.79 -2.73 -2.83
CA LEU A 134 -14.45 -2.97 -4.12
C LEU A 134 -14.86 -4.44 -4.33
N GLU A 135 -14.64 -5.30 -3.33
CA GLU A 135 -14.94 -6.73 -3.39
C GLU A 135 -14.33 -7.44 -4.60
N ILE A 136 -13.10 -7.07 -4.98
CA ILE A 136 -12.37 -7.74 -6.05
C ILE A 136 -11.86 -9.09 -5.54
N ARG A 137 -12.46 -10.18 -6.04
CA ARG A 137 -12.12 -11.57 -5.69
C ARG A 137 -11.71 -12.40 -6.91
N SER A 138 -12.04 -11.93 -8.11
CA SER A 138 -11.80 -12.61 -9.38
C SER A 138 -11.34 -11.65 -10.48
N GLN A 139 -10.94 -12.21 -11.62
CA GLN A 139 -10.62 -11.43 -12.81
C GLN A 139 -11.85 -10.67 -13.34
N GLU A 140 -13.05 -11.26 -13.27
CA GLU A 140 -14.30 -10.61 -13.68
C GLU A 140 -14.61 -9.36 -12.83
N ASP A 141 -14.31 -9.41 -11.53
CA ASP A 141 -14.46 -8.25 -10.65
C ASP A 141 -13.50 -7.12 -11.02
N ALA A 142 -12.25 -7.47 -11.35
CA ALA A 142 -11.27 -6.48 -11.80
C ALA A 142 -11.68 -5.84 -13.14
N GLU A 143 -12.28 -6.62 -14.05
CA GLU A 143 -12.82 -6.11 -15.32
C GLU A 143 -14.05 -5.21 -15.12
N ARG A 144 -14.91 -5.49 -14.14
CA ARG A 144 -16.01 -4.60 -13.75
C ARG A 144 -15.48 -3.24 -13.30
N VAL A 145 -14.51 -3.23 -12.39
CA VAL A 145 -13.87 -2.02 -11.86
C VAL A 145 -13.09 -1.27 -12.95
N GLY A 146 -12.46 -2.00 -13.87
CA GLY A 146 -11.70 -1.45 -14.99
C GLY A 146 -12.53 -0.65 -16.01
N ARG A 147 -13.87 -0.75 -15.97
CA ARG A 147 -14.76 0.04 -16.84
C ARG A 147 -14.87 1.52 -16.42
N TYR A 148 -14.48 1.84 -15.19
CA TYR A 148 -14.47 3.23 -14.71
C TYR A 148 -13.12 3.87 -15.07
N ASP A 149 -13.11 4.72 -16.10
CA ASP A 149 -11.93 5.43 -16.58
C ASP A 149 -12.09 6.96 -16.68
N ASP A 150 -13.31 7.47 -16.52
CA ASP A 150 -13.64 8.89 -16.61
C ASP A 150 -13.90 9.52 -15.22
N TRP A 151 -12.95 10.35 -14.78
CA TRP A 151 -13.05 11.12 -13.54
C TRP A 151 -14.17 12.17 -13.54
N SER A 152 -14.65 12.60 -14.71
CA SER A 152 -15.73 13.58 -14.82
C SER A 152 -17.13 12.96 -14.68
N ALA A 153 -17.22 11.63 -14.80
CA ALA A 153 -18.47 10.86 -14.74
C ALA A 153 -18.67 10.15 -13.38
N VAL A 154 -17.96 10.59 -12.33
CA VAL A 154 -18.09 10.00 -10.99
C VAL A 154 -19.39 10.41 -10.33
N GLU A 155 -20.27 9.43 -10.11
CA GLU A 155 -21.58 9.66 -9.49
C GLU A 155 -21.67 9.08 -8.07
N ASP A 156 -20.87 8.08 -7.73
CA ASP A 156 -20.89 7.39 -6.44
C ASP A 156 -19.50 7.01 -5.91
N VAL A 157 -19.49 6.46 -4.68
CA VAL A 157 -18.26 6.06 -3.97
C VAL A 157 -17.57 4.87 -4.64
N GLU A 158 -18.33 3.94 -5.22
CA GLU A 158 -17.76 2.76 -5.90
C GLU A 158 -17.02 3.16 -7.18
N ALA A 159 -17.62 4.04 -7.99
CA ALA A 159 -17.00 4.63 -9.17
C ALA A 159 -15.73 5.40 -8.81
N TYR A 160 -15.77 6.20 -7.74
CA TYR A 160 -14.59 6.92 -7.26
C TYR A 160 -13.47 5.97 -6.82
N MET A 161 -13.77 4.98 -5.98
CA MET A 161 -12.79 3.97 -5.55
C MET A 161 -12.24 3.15 -6.72
N SER A 162 -13.07 2.88 -7.73
CA SER A 162 -12.66 2.18 -8.94
C SER A 162 -11.62 2.97 -9.74
N LEU A 163 -11.83 4.27 -9.91
CA LEU A 163 -10.86 5.16 -10.55
C LEU A 163 -9.55 5.25 -9.76
N LEU A 164 -9.62 5.32 -8.43
CA LEU A 164 -8.43 5.28 -7.58
C LEU A 164 -7.66 3.97 -7.74
N TYR A 165 -8.38 2.84 -7.75
CA TYR A 165 -7.78 1.52 -7.93
C TYR A 165 -7.09 1.42 -9.30
N ASN A 166 -7.73 1.91 -10.36
CA ASN A 166 -7.18 1.90 -11.72
C ASN A 166 -5.95 2.81 -11.82
N PHE A 167 -6.01 4.02 -11.23
CA PHE A 167 -4.88 4.95 -11.20
C PHE A 167 -3.66 4.38 -10.45
N VAL A 168 -3.86 3.85 -9.25
CA VAL A 168 -2.77 3.25 -8.45
C VAL A 168 -2.22 2.01 -9.14
N SER A 169 -3.08 1.19 -9.76
CA SER A 169 -2.67 -0.01 -10.51
C SER A 169 -1.79 0.35 -11.70
N TRP A 170 -2.21 1.33 -12.51
CA TRP A 170 -1.41 1.85 -13.61
C TRP A 170 -0.08 2.42 -13.12
N LEU A 171 -0.09 3.19 -12.03
CA LEU A 171 1.14 3.77 -11.51
C LEU A 171 2.14 2.70 -11.03
N GLN A 172 1.63 1.67 -10.34
CA GLN A 172 2.42 0.51 -9.93
C GLN A 172 3.00 -0.25 -11.13
N GLU A 173 2.21 -0.44 -12.19
CA GLU A 173 2.69 -1.06 -13.44
C GLU A 173 3.87 -0.28 -14.03
N THR A 174 3.74 1.05 -14.19
CA THR A 174 4.85 1.87 -14.72
C THR A 174 6.11 1.83 -13.84
N LEU A 175 5.95 1.71 -12.51
CA LEU A 175 7.07 1.57 -11.59
C LEU A 175 7.76 0.21 -11.74
N MET A 176 6.98 -0.87 -11.86
CA MET A 176 7.51 -2.21 -12.06
C MET A 176 8.24 -2.32 -13.40
N GLU A 177 7.68 -1.76 -14.47
CA GLU A 177 8.36 -1.67 -15.77
C GLU A 177 9.68 -0.90 -15.66
N ALA A 178 9.69 0.25 -14.99
CA ALA A 178 10.90 1.03 -14.78
C ALA A 178 11.98 0.28 -14.00
N LEU A 179 11.60 -0.46 -12.96
CA LEU A 179 12.50 -1.32 -12.17
C LEU A 179 13.07 -2.47 -13.02
N LEU A 180 12.24 -3.14 -13.81
CA LEU A 180 12.68 -4.23 -14.69
C LEU A 180 13.70 -3.75 -15.74
N HIS A 181 13.52 -2.53 -16.25
CA HIS A 181 14.47 -1.90 -17.17
C HIS A 181 15.82 -1.55 -16.53
N ASP A 182 15.84 -1.28 -15.22
CA ASP A 182 17.03 -0.88 -14.46
C ASP A 182 17.84 -2.07 -13.93
N LEU A 183 17.30 -3.30 -14.03
CA LEU A 183 17.99 -4.51 -13.60
C LEU A 183 19.28 -4.71 -14.42
N PRO A 184 20.42 -5.02 -13.77
CA PRO A 184 21.66 -5.34 -14.47
C PRO A 184 21.42 -6.57 -15.36
N ARG A 185 21.66 -6.42 -16.67
CA ARG A 185 21.69 -7.56 -17.58
C ARG A 185 22.93 -8.39 -17.25
N HIS A 186 22.71 -9.56 -16.65
CA HIS A 186 23.75 -10.57 -16.45
C HIS A 186 24.06 -11.29 -17.77
#